data_AF-K0VTM9-F1
#
_entry.id   AF-K0VTM9-F1
#
_cell.length_a   1.000
_cell.length_b   1.000
_cell.length_c   1.000
_cell.angle_alpha   90.00
_cell.angle_beta   90.00
_cell.angle_gamma   90.00
#
_symmetry.space_group_name_H-M   'P 1'
#
loop_
_entity.id
_entity.type
_entity.pdbx_description
1 polymer ?
#
loop_
_entity_poly.entity_id
_entity_poly.type
_entity_poly.pdbx_seq_one_letter_code
_entity_poly.pdbx_strand_id
1 'polypeptide(L)'
;MAALATSAVVIGTTTTGCAWVGDVLMGNRQEEADSVARQISSLPGVSKAEPDYKNDFTSGERFTVRASLDEGSTPAQAAEVGRTFVALAGAAGFETANSAELVLTYPAHPRPSNYLDDTSRASVGYGRSAGPGTPDGDRIADGFSAWLQAAQSPVAESVVTSWRDDAMRVTVNLKPDATAGQARDLQQKVPGLADASWVINVVESESSRPDSYRSTPHPPDDNIIALWNELSDAVRPYGQISGSTGPTSKYRPAPTELEVSLPGGRDSEPDQLSIPVEVAQLATGFGHPVELVTHGTVGSVEIIVGGCFAHRPDHEPTALERNMSGRFEKC
;
A
#
# COMPACT_ATOMS: atom_id res chain seq x y z
N MET A 1 -7.19 -56.30 -24.09
CA MET A 1 -5.90 -56.06 -23.40
C MET A 1 -4.86 -55.71 -24.44
N ALA A 2 -4.57 -54.43 -24.61
CA ALA A 2 -3.35 -53.88 -25.22
C ALA A 2 -3.23 -52.44 -24.72
N ALA A 3 -2.04 -52.10 -24.24
CA ALA A 3 -1.79 -51.08 -23.22
C ALA A 3 -1.64 -49.66 -23.76
N LEU A 4 -1.99 -48.71 -22.89
CA LEU A 4 -1.75 -47.27 -22.99
C LEU A 4 -0.24 -46.97 -23.04
N ALA A 5 0.16 -46.12 -24.00
CA ALA A 5 1.49 -45.52 -24.04
C ALA A 5 1.49 -44.22 -23.23
N THR A 6 2.10 -44.26 -22.05
CA THR A 6 2.36 -43.09 -21.21
C THR A 6 3.67 -42.46 -21.66
N SER A 7 3.63 -41.27 -22.25
CA SER A 7 4.83 -40.49 -22.58
C SER A 7 5.38 -39.85 -21.29
N ALA A 8 6.42 -40.45 -20.72
CA ALA A 8 7.21 -39.83 -19.66
C ALA A 8 8.13 -38.78 -20.26
N VAL A 9 7.93 -37.51 -19.88
CA VAL A 9 8.91 -36.45 -20.12
C VAL A 9 10.05 -36.65 -19.12
N VAL A 10 11.22 -37.03 -19.63
CA VAL A 10 12.45 -37.14 -18.85
C VAL A 10 13.03 -35.73 -18.70
N ILE A 11 12.92 -35.15 -17.50
CA ILE A 11 13.67 -33.95 -17.12
C ILE A 11 15.10 -34.41 -16.81
N GLY A 12 16.02 -34.11 -17.73
CA GLY A 12 17.44 -34.42 -17.55
C GLY A 12 18.05 -33.55 -16.44
N THR A 13 18.41 -34.17 -15.33
CA THR A 13 19.27 -33.57 -14.31
C THR A 13 20.73 -33.62 -14.79
N THR A 14 21.23 -32.55 -15.39
CA THR A 14 22.68 -32.39 -15.59
C THR A 14 23.29 -31.71 -14.37
N THR A 15 23.90 -32.53 -13.52
CA THR A 15 24.85 -32.10 -12.49
C THR A 15 26.13 -31.62 -13.17
N THR A 16 26.36 -30.32 -13.19
CA THR A 16 27.68 -29.74 -13.51
C THR A 16 28.09 -28.84 -12.35
N GLY A 17 28.68 -29.44 -11.33
CA GLY A 17 29.48 -28.72 -10.35
C GLY A 17 30.78 -28.27 -11.00
N CYS A 18 31.03 -26.96 -10.99
CA CYS A 18 32.32 -26.26 -10.93
C CYS A 18 32.18 -24.83 -11.48
N ALA A 19 31.71 -23.87 -10.67
CA ALA A 19 31.81 -22.43 -10.95
C ALA A 19 31.72 -21.52 -9.69
N TRP A 20 31.87 -22.02 -8.47
CA TRP A 20 31.32 -21.36 -7.27
C TRP A 20 32.31 -20.68 -6.30
N VAL A 21 33.55 -20.35 -6.70
CA VAL A 21 34.50 -19.70 -5.76
C VAL A 21 35.27 -18.50 -6.36
N GLY A 22 35.04 -18.14 -7.62
CA GLY A 22 35.77 -17.06 -8.30
C GLY A 22 35.07 -15.69 -8.36
N ASP A 23 33.73 -15.67 -8.36
CA ASP A 23 32.94 -14.44 -8.66
C ASP A 23 32.38 -13.72 -7.42
N VAL A 24 32.66 -14.24 -6.23
CA VAL A 24 32.05 -13.79 -4.96
C VAL A 24 32.49 -12.38 -4.52
N LEU A 25 33.39 -11.70 -5.24
CA LEU A 25 33.91 -10.41 -4.80
C LEU A 25 33.70 -9.21 -5.74
N MET A 26 33.32 -9.37 -7.03
CA MET A 26 32.86 -8.28 -7.92
C MET A 26 32.10 -8.82 -9.17
N GLY A 27 31.41 -9.97 -9.08
CA GLY A 27 30.72 -10.58 -10.21
C GLY A 27 29.49 -9.78 -10.65
N ASN A 28 29.40 -9.42 -11.93
CA ASN A 28 28.20 -8.80 -12.48
C ASN A 28 27.09 -9.86 -12.63
N ARG A 29 26.13 -9.90 -11.70
CA ARG A 29 25.03 -10.90 -11.67
C ARG A 29 23.86 -10.60 -12.62
N GLN A 30 24.13 -9.85 -13.69
CA GLN A 30 23.15 -9.47 -14.70
C GLN A 30 22.59 -10.70 -15.43
N GLU A 31 23.42 -11.70 -15.74
CA GLU A 31 22.97 -12.87 -16.48
C GLU A 31 21.96 -13.71 -15.69
N GLU A 32 22.15 -13.83 -14.37
CA GLU A 32 21.17 -14.46 -13.48
C GLU A 32 19.87 -13.64 -13.41
N ALA A 33 19.98 -12.33 -13.25
CA ALA A 33 18.82 -11.42 -13.27
C ALA A 33 17.99 -11.55 -14.56
N ASP A 34 18.66 -11.57 -15.72
CA ASP A 34 18.04 -11.74 -17.02
C ASP A 34 17.43 -13.14 -17.20
N SER A 35 18.05 -14.17 -16.61
CA SER A 35 17.51 -15.54 -16.59
C SER A 35 16.21 -15.61 -15.79
N VAL A 36 16.16 -15.00 -14.59
CA VAL A 36 14.95 -14.94 -13.77
C VAL A 36 13.85 -14.19 -14.49
N ALA A 37 14.14 -13.01 -15.06
CA ALA A 37 13.14 -12.24 -15.80
C ALA A 37 12.60 -13.00 -17.02
N ARG A 38 13.44 -13.72 -17.77
CA ARG A 38 13.00 -14.58 -18.88
C ARG A 38 12.08 -15.69 -18.42
N GLN A 39 12.40 -16.35 -17.32
CA GLN A 39 11.53 -17.40 -16.78
C GLN A 39 10.19 -16.85 -16.33
N ILE A 40 10.17 -15.71 -15.63
CA ILE A 40 8.93 -15.03 -15.25
C ILE A 40 8.12 -14.61 -16.47
N SER A 41 8.76 -14.06 -17.51
CA SER A 41 8.08 -13.67 -18.76
C SER A 41 7.45 -14.86 -19.51
N SER A 42 7.92 -16.07 -19.27
CA SER A 42 7.39 -17.29 -19.90
C SER A 42 6.16 -17.86 -19.18
N LEU A 43 5.82 -17.34 -17.99
CA LEU A 43 4.69 -17.83 -17.21
C LEU A 43 3.35 -17.40 -17.85
N PRO A 44 2.33 -18.28 -17.85
CA PRO A 44 1.01 -17.93 -18.37
C PRO A 44 0.40 -16.71 -17.68
N GLY A 45 -0.14 -15.79 -18.47
CA GLY A 45 -0.77 -14.55 -17.98
C GLY A 45 0.21 -13.41 -17.67
N VAL A 46 1.50 -13.59 -17.91
CA VAL A 46 2.50 -12.51 -17.86
C VAL A 46 2.62 -11.90 -19.25
N SER A 47 2.29 -10.62 -19.37
CA SER A 47 2.36 -9.86 -20.62
C SER A 47 3.75 -9.30 -20.89
N LYS A 48 4.47 -8.97 -19.81
CA LYS A 48 5.79 -8.34 -19.85
C LYS A 48 6.56 -8.65 -18.57
N ALA A 49 7.86 -8.88 -18.66
CA ALA A 49 8.76 -8.86 -17.50
C ALA A 49 10.11 -8.26 -17.88
N GLU A 50 10.55 -7.27 -17.10
CA GLU A 50 11.80 -6.54 -17.31
C GLU A 50 12.69 -6.63 -16.08
N PRO A 51 13.96 -7.05 -16.23
CA PRO A 51 14.95 -6.94 -15.17
C PRO A 51 15.46 -5.50 -15.05
N ASP A 52 15.68 -5.05 -13.83
CA ASP A 52 16.43 -3.86 -13.45
C ASP A 52 17.49 -4.29 -12.45
N TYR A 53 18.74 -4.35 -12.91
CA TYR A 53 19.88 -4.71 -12.09
C TYR A 53 20.78 -3.49 -11.91
N LYS A 54 21.10 -3.19 -10.66
CA LYS A 54 22.00 -2.11 -10.27
C LYS A 54 23.05 -2.68 -9.34
N ASN A 55 24.30 -2.36 -9.63
CA ASN A 55 25.43 -2.65 -8.77
C ASN A 55 26.24 -1.38 -8.60
N ASP A 56 26.28 -0.83 -7.39
CA ASP A 56 27.16 0.29 -7.04
C ASP A 56 27.80 0.09 -5.67
N PHE A 57 28.93 0.76 -5.42
CA PHE A 57 29.69 0.60 -4.19
C PHE A 57 28.94 1.04 -2.92
N THR A 58 27.92 1.90 -3.06
CA THR A 58 27.19 2.52 -1.95
C THR A 58 25.97 1.74 -1.48
N SER A 59 25.28 1.07 -2.40
CA SER A 59 24.03 0.32 -2.18
C SER A 59 24.18 -1.18 -2.48
N GLY A 60 25.29 -1.56 -3.13
CA GLY A 60 25.65 -2.89 -3.57
C GLY A 60 24.65 -3.50 -4.56
N GLU A 61 24.56 -4.83 -4.60
CA GLU A 61 23.74 -5.53 -5.61
C GLU A 61 22.23 -5.42 -5.33
N ARG A 62 21.51 -4.78 -6.25
CA ARG A 62 20.04 -4.73 -6.28
C ARG A 62 19.51 -5.29 -7.59
N PHE A 63 18.65 -6.28 -7.47
CA PHE A 63 17.91 -6.88 -8.58
C PHE A 63 16.41 -6.62 -8.40
N THR A 64 15.73 -6.14 -9.44
CA THR A 64 14.28 -5.97 -9.45
C THR A 64 13.70 -6.54 -10.75
N VAL A 65 12.73 -7.44 -10.64
CA VAL A 65 11.91 -7.86 -11.78
C VAL A 65 10.62 -7.06 -11.75
N ARG A 66 10.35 -6.28 -12.80
CA ARG A 66 9.05 -5.64 -13.00
C ARG A 66 8.26 -6.47 -14.01
N ALA A 67 7.23 -7.16 -13.54
CA ALA A 67 6.35 -7.97 -14.37
C ALA A 67 4.95 -7.37 -14.43
N SER A 68 4.26 -7.56 -15.55
CA SER A 68 2.89 -7.12 -15.76
C SER A 68 2.04 -8.32 -16.17
N LEU A 69 0.84 -8.39 -15.63
CA LEU A 69 -0.14 -9.40 -15.98
C LEU A 69 -1.05 -8.92 -17.11
N ASP A 70 -1.54 -9.87 -17.92
CA ASP A 70 -2.66 -9.64 -18.84
C ASP A 70 -3.96 -9.37 -18.07
N GLU A 71 -4.91 -8.63 -18.66
CA GLU A 71 -6.22 -8.36 -18.07
C GLU A 71 -7.00 -9.65 -17.72
N GLY A 72 -6.83 -10.69 -18.54
CA GLY A 72 -7.48 -12.00 -18.37
C GLY A 72 -6.76 -12.97 -17.42
N SER A 73 -5.69 -12.53 -16.75
CA SER A 73 -4.95 -13.39 -15.83
C SER A 73 -5.78 -13.83 -14.64
N THR A 74 -5.49 -15.02 -14.13
CA THR A 74 -6.20 -15.65 -13.01
C THR A 74 -5.42 -15.51 -11.71
N PRO A 75 -6.07 -15.52 -10.53
CA PRO A 75 -5.39 -15.55 -9.23
C PRO A 75 -4.32 -16.65 -9.13
N ALA A 76 -4.57 -17.83 -9.71
CA ALA A 76 -3.61 -18.93 -9.74
C ALA A 76 -2.35 -18.61 -10.57
N GLN A 77 -2.48 -17.85 -11.66
CA GLN A 77 -1.33 -17.39 -12.45
C GLN A 77 -0.49 -16.37 -11.67
N ALA A 78 -1.12 -15.42 -10.98
CA ALA A 78 -0.40 -14.48 -10.11
C ALA A 78 0.34 -15.19 -8.97
N ALA A 79 -0.31 -16.19 -8.37
CA ALA A 79 0.28 -17.04 -7.34
C ALA A 79 1.55 -17.75 -7.84
N GLU A 80 1.48 -18.31 -9.05
CA GLU A 80 2.61 -19.03 -9.65
C GLU A 80 3.79 -18.11 -9.99
N VAL A 81 3.53 -16.87 -10.41
CA VAL A 81 4.58 -15.86 -10.60
C VAL A 81 5.33 -15.59 -9.30
N GLY A 82 4.60 -15.37 -8.20
CA GLY A 82 5.18 -15.15 -6.88
C GLY A 82 6.01 -16.35 -6.39
N ARG A 83 5.43 -17.56 -6.48
CA ARG A 83 6.12 -18.82 -6.11
C ARG A 83 7.40 -19.04 -6.92
N THR A 84 7.31 -18.84 -8.24
CA THR A 84 8.44 -19.02 -9.16
C THR A 84 9.56 -18.03 -8.84
N PHE A 85 9.24 -16.77 -8.58
CA PHE A 85 10.25 -15.78 -8.22
C PHE A 85 11.02 -16.17 -6.96
N VAL A 86 10.33 -16.57 -5.89
CA VAL A 86 10.96 -17.00 -4.64
C VAL A 86 11.88 -18.21 -4.87
N ALA A 87 11.41 -19.22 -5.62
CA ALA A 87 12.19 -20.41 -5.93
C ALA A 87 13.45 -20.08 -6.74
N LEU A 88 13.33 -19.22 -7.75
CA LEU A 88 14.47 -18.78 -8.57
C LEU A 88 15.44 -17.90 -7.79
N ALA A 89 14.93 -17.01 -6.94
CA ALA A 89 15.76 -16.15 -6.10
C ALA A 89 16.60 -16.97 -5.11
N GLY A 90 15.99 -18.00 -4.51
CA GLY A 90 16.69 -18.94 -3.63
C GLY A 90 17.70 -19.82 -4.37
N ALA A 91 17.33 -20.38 -5.53
CA ALA A 91 18.24 -21.22 -6.33
C ALA A 91 19.45 -20.45 -6.86
N ALA A 92 19.27 -19.17 -7.20
CA ALA A 92 20.36 -18.29 -7.61
C ALA A 92 21.18 -17.77 -6.41
N GLY A 93 20.77 -18.02 -5.16
CA GLY A 93 21.49 -17.56 -3.98
C GLY A 93 21.45 -16.04 -3.80
N PHE A 94 20.33 -15.39 -4.11
CA PHE A 94 20.15 -13.95 -3.83
C PHE A 94 19.95 -13.64 -2.33
N GLU A 95 19.96 -14.66 -1.46
CA GLU A 95 20.06 -14.53 0.01
C GLU A 95 21.22 -13.62 0.44
N THR A 96 22.34 -13.71 -0.29
CA THR A 96 23.60 -13.02 -0.01
C THR A 96 23.75 -11.71 -0.77
N ALA A 97 22.86 -11.43 -1.73
CA ALA A 97 22.80 -10.14 -2.43
C ALA A 97 22.20 -9.07 -1.51
N ASN A 98 22.48 -7.79 -1.78
CA ASN A 98 21.91 -6.71 -0.97
C ASN A 98 20.39 -6.59 -1.13
N SER A 99 19.82 -6.94 -2.29
CA SER A 99 18.36 -7.08 -2.45
C SER A 99 17.96 -7.75 -3.78
N ALA A 100 16.96 -8.62 -3.73
CA ALA A 100 16.15 -8.99 -4.90
C ALA A 100 14.69 -8.60 -4.65
N GLU A 101 13.96 -8.18 -5.68
CA GLU A 101 12.56 -7.74 -5.56
C GLU A 101 11.76 -8.16 -6.81
N LEU A 102 10.57 -8.69 -6.61
CA LEU A 102 9.56 -8.80 -7.65
C LEU A 102 8.53 -7.71 -7.44
N VAL A 103 8.19 -7.01 -8.52
CA VAL A 103 7.05 -6.09 -8.61
C VAL A 103 6.15 -6.61 -9.71
N LEU A 104 4.96 -7.06 -9.34
CA LEU A 104 3.93 -7.53 -10.25
C LEU A 104 2.82 -6.48 -10.37
N THR A 105 2.47 -6.08 -11.59
CA THR A 105 1.40 -5.13 -11.84
C THR A 105 0.23 -5.78 -12.58
N TYR A 106 -0.98 -5.30 -12.30
CA TYR A 106 -2.21 -5.64 -13.01
C TYR A 106 -2.91 -4.33 -13.40
N PRO A 107 -3.47 -4.20 -14.61
CA PRO A 107 -4.19 -2.99 -15.01
C PRO A 107 -5.23 -2.58 -13.97
N ALA A 108 -5.18 -1.33 -13.49
CA ALA A 108 -6.24 -0.80 -12.65
C ALA A 108 -7.36 -0.20 -13.51
N HIS A 109 -8.47 0.14 -12.87
CA HIS A 109 -9.53 0.88 -13.53
C HIS A 109 -9.06 2.30 -13.90
N PRO A 110 -9.73 2.98 -14.85
CA PRO A 110 -9.41 4.37 -15.19
C PRO A 110 -9.38 5.24 -13.93
N ARG A 111 -8.23 5.88 -13.70
CA ARG A 111 -8.02 6.72 -12.52
C ARG A 111 -8.67 8.10 -12.69
N PRO A 112 -9.33 8.64 -11.65
CA PRO A 112 -9.88 9.99 -11.69
C PRO A 112 -8.82 11.09 -11.44
N SER A 113 -7.62 10.74 -10.96
CA SER A 113 -6.51 11.68 -10.69
C SER A 113 -5.15 11.11 -11.09
N ASN A 114 -4.24 11.98 -11.51
CA ASN A 114 -2.85 11.63 -11.82
C ASN A 114 -2.01 11.25 -10.59
N TYR A 115 -2.52 11.53 -9.38
CA TYR A 115 -1.90 11.16 -8.11
C TYR A 115 -2.26 9.73 -7.67
N LEU A 116 -3.24 9.11 -8.31
CA LEU A 116 -3.65 7.74 -8.03
C LEU A 116 -2.90 6.77 -8.95
N ASP A 117 -2.66 5.57 -8.42
CA ASP A 117 -2.02 4.50 -9.16
C ASP A 117 -2.90 4.09 -10.36
N ASP A 118 -2.29 3.95 -11.54
CA ASP A 118 -2.93 3.43 -12.75
C ASP A 118 -2.88 1.90 -12.85
N THR A 119 -2.25 1.26 -11.86
CA THR A 119 -2.09 -0.18 -11.77
C THR A 119 -2.30 -0.67 -10.34
N SER A 120 -2.87 -1.85 -10.20
CA SER A 120 -2.73 -2.62 -8.96
C SER A 120 -1.31 -3.18 -8.92
N ARG A 121 -0.71 -3.26 -7.73
CA ARG A 121 0.68 -3.69 -7.56
C ARG A 121 0.83 -4.68 -6.41
N ALA A 122 1.53 -5.78 -6.64
CA ALA A 122 2.06 -6.65 -5.59
C ALA A 122 3.59 -6.64 -5.63
N SER A 123 4.23 -6.58 -4.46
CA SER A 123 5.69 -6.67 -4.40
C SER A 123 6.21 -7.53 -3.26
N VAL A 124 7.24 -8.32 -3.55
CA VAL A 124 7.96 -9.15 -2.58
C VAL A 124 9.47 -8.95 -2.72
N GLY A 125 10.13 -8.67 -1.60
CA GLY A 125 11.59 -8.66 -1.50
C GLY A 125 12.14 -10.02 -1.11
N TYR A 126 13.39 -10.29 -1.46
CA TYR A 126 14.16 -11.48 -1.10
C TYR A 126 15.58 -11.07 -0.66
N GLY A 127 16.12 -11.75 0.36
CA GLY A 127 17.42 -11.42 0.94
C GLY A 127 17.34 -10.24 1.92
N ARG A 128 18.40 -9.41 1.99
CA ARG A 128 18.50 -8.33 3.00
C ARG A 128 17.38 -7.28 2.92
N SER A 129 16.74 -7.11 1.77
CA SER A 129 15.56 -6.23 1.60
C SER A 129 14.27 -6.79 2.21
N ALA A 130 14.17 -8.11 2.43
CA ALA A 130 12.97 -8.78 2.93
C ALA A 130 12.80 -8.66 4.46
N GLY A 131 13.89 -8.36 5.18
CA GLY A 131 13.95 -8.48 6.64
C GLY A 131 14.55 -9.83 7.07
N PRO A 132 14.56 -10.15 8.38
CA PRO A 132 15.04 -11.45 8.86
C PRO A 132 14.07 -12.55 8.43
N GLY A 133 14.52 -13.46 7.56
CA GLY A 133 13.73 -14.60 7.09
C GLY A 133 13.62 -14.63 5.57
N THR A 134 13.73 -15.83 5.01
CA THR A 134 13.48 -16.06 3.59
C THR A 134 11.97 -16.20 3.37
N PRO A 135 11.35 -15.44 2.44
CA PRO A 135 9.91 -15.53 2.22
C PRO A 135 9.48 -16.95 1.83
N ASP A 136 8.47 -17.49 2.50
CA ASP A 136 7.87 -18.78 2.13
C ASP A 136 7.10 -18.67 0.81
N GLY A 137 7.50 -19.46 -0.18
CA GLY A 137 6.96 -19.42 -1.54
C GLY A 137 5.45 -19.67 -1.61
N ASP A 138 4.92 -20.55 -0.75
CA ASP A 138 3.47 -20.82 -0.73
C ASP A 138 2.70 -19.66 -0.09
N ARG A 139 3.24 -19.04 0.96
CA ARG A 139 2.66 -17.84 1.54
C ARG A 139 2.65 -16.65 0.58
N ILE A 140 3.72 -16.48 -0.21
CA ILE A 140 3.79 -15.49 -1.28
C ILE A 140 2.74 -15.78 -2.35
N ALA A 141 2.60 -17.05 -2.76
CA ALA A 141 1.62 -17.48 -3.74
C ALA A 141 0.18 -17.17 -3.27
N ASP A 142 -0.15 -17.48 -2.03
CA ASP A 142 -1.45 -17.19 -1.42
C ASP A 142 -1.74 -15.68 -1.40
N GLY A 143 -0.74 -14.86 -1.01
CA GLY A 143 -0.88 -13.40 -0.99
C GLY A 143 -1.04 -12.79 -2.38
N PHE A 144 -0.33 -13.30 -3.39
CA PHE A 144 -0.44 -12.85 -4.78
C PHE A 144 -1.79 -13.27 -5.40
N SER A 145 -2.28 -14.47 -5.06
CA SER A 145 -3.63 -14.91 -5.43
C SER A 145 -4.68 -13.98 -4.84
N ALA A 146 -4.61 -13.71 -3.54
CA ALA A 146 -5.52 -12.81 -2.83
C ALA A 146 -5.49 -11.39 -3.41
N TRP A 147 -4.30 -10.86 -3.67
CA TRP A 147 -4.10 -9.55 -4.30
C TRP A 147 -4.82 -9.45 -5.64
N LEU A 148 -4.59 -10.40 -6.55
CA LEU A 148 -5.21 -10.33 -7.88
C LEU A 148 -6.73 -10.52 -7.78
N GLN A 149 -7.21 -11.42 -6.92
CA GLN A 149 -8.64 -11.59 -6.68
C GLN A 149 -9.29 -10.29 -6.18
N ALA A 150 -8.62 -9.54 -5.30
CA ALA A 150 -9.09 -8.25 -4.84
C ALA A 150 -9.00 -7.17 -5.94
N ALA A 151 -7.91 -7.14 -6.72
CA ALA A 151 -7.70 -6.19 -7.81
C ALA A 151 -8.73 -6.34 -8.94
N GLN A 152 -9.22 -7.57 -9.17
CA GLN A 152 -10.29 -7.87 -10.13
C GLN A 152 -11.70 -7.57 -9.62
N SER A 153 -11.84 -7.21 -8.34
CA SER A 153 -13.14 -6.87 -7.79
C SER A 153 -13.68 -5.60 -8.44
N PRO A 154 -14.98 -5.55 -8.80
CA PRO A 154 -15.59 -4.32 -9.30
C PRO A 154 -15.63 -3.20 -8.24
N VAL A 155 -15.36 -3.52 -6.97
CA VAL A 155 -15.38 -2.61 -5.83
C VAL A 155 -14.03 -1.87 -5.65
N ALA A 156 -12.94 -2.48 -6.11
CA ALA A 156 -11.60 -1.93 -5.96
C ALA A 156 -11.24 -1.05 -7.16
N GLU A 157 -10.71 0.14 -6.88
CA GLU A 157 -10.05 0.98 -7.88
C GLU A 157 -8.66 0.42 -8.17
N SER A 158 -7.88 0.20 -7.12
CA SER A 158 -6.56 -0.44 -7.16
C SER A 158 -6.26 -1.19 -5.86
N VAL A 159 -5.41 -2.21 -5.93
CA VAL A 159 -4.94 -2.94 -4.76
C VAL A 159 -3.42 -2.97 -4.75
N VAL A 160 -2.84 -2.56 -3.62
CA VAL A 160 -1.39 -2.53 -3.41
C VAL A 160 -1.04 -3.51 -2.29
N THR A 161 -0.12 -4.43 -2.56
CA THR A 161 0.46 -5.30 -1.55
C THR A 161 1.98 -5.19 -1.49
N SER A 162 2.50 -5.29 -0.28
CA SER A 162 3.93 -5.36 -0.03
C SER A 162 4.24 -6.35 1.08
N TRP A 163 5.32 -7.11 0.91
CA TRP A 163 5.83 -8.01 1.93
C TRP A 163 6.97 -7.36 2.70
N ARG A 164 6.91 -7.41 4.02
CA ARG A 164 7.99 -6.98 4.90
C ARG A 164 8.00 -7.84 6.17
N ASP A 165 9.16 -8.33 6.58
CA ASP A 165 9.34 -9.06 7.84
C ASP A 165 8.29 -10.19 8.01
N ASP A 166 8.12 -11.00 6.95
CA ASP A 166 7.12 -12.08 6.81
C ASP A 166 5.64 -11.65 6.86
N ALA A 167 5.32 -10.37 6.94
CA ALA A 167 3.96 -9.87 6.93
C ALA A 167 3.60 -9.25 5.57
N MET A 168 2.50 -9.71 4.99
CA MET A 168 1.87 -9.04 3.85
C MET A 168 1.04 -7.87 4.36
N ARG A 169 1.31 -6.68 3.84
CA ARG A 169 0.45 -5.52 4.00
C ARG A 169 -0.37 -5.34 2.74
N VAL A 170 -1.68 -5.22 2.89
CA VAL A 170 -2.62 -5.02 1.79
C VAL A 170 -3.31 -3.68 1.97
N THR A 171 -3.33 -2.86 0.92
CA THR A 171 -4.15 -1.65 0.83
C THR A 171 -5.09 -1.80 -0.35
N VAL A 172 -6.39 -1.66 -0.10
CA VAL A 172 -7.45 -1.64 -1.11
C VAL A 172 -7.93 -0.21 -1.26
N ASN A 173 -7.69 0.42 -2.40
CA ASN A 173 -8.36 1.67 -2.76
C ASN A 173 -9.74 1.33 -3.32
N LEU A 174 -10.78 1.86 -2.71
CA LEU A 174 -12.17 1.65 -3.10
C LEU A 174 -12.54 2.61 -4.24
N LYS A 175 -13.39 2.15 -5.15
CA LYS A 175 -14.00 3.04 -6.13
C LYS A 175 -14.89 4.07 -5.43
N PRO A 176 -15.08 5.27 -6.02
CA PRO A 176 -15.92 6.32 -5.44
C PRO A 176 -17.37 5.90 -5.17
N ASP A 177 -17.90 4.95 -5.94
CA ASP A 177 -19.28 4.45 -5.85
C ASP A 177 -19.40 3.13 -5.06
N ALA A 178 -18.30 2.65 -4.47
CA ALA A 178 -18.32 1.44 -3.65
C ALA A 178 -19.05 1.68 -2.32
N THR A 179 -20.05 0.85 -2.04
CA THR A 179 -20.77 0.86 -0.75
C THR A 179 -19.99 0.10 0.33
N ALA A 180 -20.24 0.44 1.60
CA ALA A 180 -19.64 -0.29 2.73
C ALA A 180 -19.99 -1.79 2.71
N GLY A 181 -21.21 -2.15 2.31
CA GLY A 181 -21.64 -3.53 2.17
C GLY A 181 -20.80 -4.32 1.16
N GLN A 182 -20.55 -3.73 -0.02
CA GLN A 182 -19.70 -4.33 -1.05
C GLN A 182 -18.25 -4.51 -0.60
N ALA A 183 -17.69 -3.53 0.11
CA ALA A 183 -16.33 -3.61 0.63
C ALA A 183 -16.21 -4.70 1.72
N ARG A 184 -17.19 -4.82 2.63
CA ARG A 184 -17.22 -5.90 3.65
C ARG A 184 -17.38 -7.28 3.01
N ASP A 185 -18.24 -7.39 2.01
CA ASP A 185 -18.40 -8.60 1.21
C ASP A 185 -17.08 -9.04 0.57
N LEU A 186 -16.32 -8.08 0.01
CA LEU A 186 -15.00 -8.35 -0.55
C LEU A 186 -14.02 -8.83 0.53
N GLN A 187 -14.00 -8.16 1.69
CA GLN A 187 -13.17 -8.55 2.83
C GLN A 187 -13.42 -9.99 3.27
N GLN A 188 -14.68 -10.42 3.31
CA GLN A 188 -15.06 -11.77 3.73
C GLN A 188 -14.76 -12.84 2.68
N LYS A 189 -14.87 -12.49 1.38
CA LYS A 189 -14.70 -13.43 0.26
C LYS A 189 -13.24 -13.70 -0.09
N VAL A 190 -12.33 -12.75 0.17
CA VAL A 190 -10.92 -12.86 -0.24
C VAL A 190 -10.04 -13.15 0.97
N PRO A 191 -9.44 -14.35 1.06
CA PRO A 191 -8.46 -14.65 2.10
C PRO A 191 -7.31 -13.64 2.06
N GLY A 192 -6.86 -13.15 3.22
CA GLY A 192 -5.77 -12.17 3.30
C GLY A 192 -6.19 -10.69 3.33
N LEU A 193 -7.50 -10.39 3.23
CA LEU A 193 -8.03 -9.02 3.45
C LEU A 193 -8.46 -8.74 4.89
N ALA A 194 -8.32 -9.70 5.81
CA ALA A 194 -8.77 -9.56 7.19
C ALA A 194 -8.13 -8.36 7.90
N ASP A 195 -6.84 -8.11 7.65
CA ASP A 195 -6.07 -6.99 8.24
C ASP A 195 -5.76 -5.88 7.22
N ALA A 196 -6.50 -5.84 6.11
CA ALA A 196 -6.25 -4.86 5.05
C ALA A 196 -6.54 -3.42 5.50
N SER A 197 -5.81 -2.49 4.92
CA SER A 197 -6.20 -1.07 4.93
C SER A 197 -7.14 -0.79 3.76
N TRP A 198 -8.20 -0.03 4.04
CA TRP A 198 -9.22 0.36 3.07
C TRP A 198 -9.15 1.86 2.88
N VAL A 199 -9.01 2.32 1.65
CA VAL A 199 -8.82 3.74 1.34
C VAL A 199 -9.96 4.23 0.47
N ILE A 200 -10.54 5.36 0.85
CA ILE A 200 -11.42 6.16 -0.01
C ILE A 200 -10.68 7.44 -0.40
N ASN A 201 -10.85 7.85 -1.66
CA ASN A 201 -10.24 9.05 -2.22
C ASN A 201 -11.35 9.96 -2.74
N VAL A 202 -11.39 11.20 -2.27
CA VAL A 202 -12.23 12.24 -2.86
C VAL A 202 -11.35 13.06 -3.80
N VAL A 203 -11.75 13.10 -5.08
CA VAL A 203 -10.99 13.74 -6.16
C VAL A 203 -11.81 14.88 -6.75
N GLU A 204 -11.27 16.09 -6.71
CA GLU A 204 -11.90 17.27 -7.32
C GLU A 204 -11.60 17.36 -8.82
N SER A 205 -10.34 17.15 -9.19
CA SER A 205 -9.86 17.21 -10.57
C SER A 205 -8.73 16.24 -10.84
N GLU A 206 -8.45 15.97 -12.11
CA GLU A 206 -7.36 15.10 -12.52
C GLU A 206 -5.97 15.56 -12.03
N SER A 207 -5.82 16.86 -11.75
CA SER A 207 -4.59 17.50 -11.26
C SER A 207 -4.57 17.77 -9.75
N SER A 208 -5.64 17.44 -9.02
CA SER A 208 -5.66 17.59 -7.56
C SER A 208 -5.15 16.33 -6.88
N ARG A 209 -4.36 16.52 -5.82
CA ARG A 209 -4.06 15.43 -4.89
C ARG A 209 -5.36 15.06 -4.17
N PRO A 210 -5.71 13.76 -4.06
CA PRO A 210 -6.94 13.35 -3.41
C PRO A 210 -6.93 13.68 -1.92
N ASP A 211 -8.12 13.94 -1.39
CA ASP A 211 -8.37 13.85 0.05
C ASP A 211 -8.62 12.38 0.39
N SER A 212 -7.64 11.77 1.05
CA SER A 212 -7.61 10.32 1.30
C SER A 212 -7.93 9.99 2.75
N TYR A 213 -8.86 9.05 2.95
CA TYR A 213 -9.13 8.46 4.25
C TYR A 213 -8.89 6.96 4.26
N ARG A 214 -8.15 6.50 5.27
CA ARG A 214 -7.76 5.09 5.44
C ARG A 214 -8.40 4.50 6.69
N SER A 215 -9.05 3.35 6.58
CA SER A 215 -9.53 2.57 7.73
C SER A 215 -8.83 1.21 7.80
N THR A 216 -8.49 0.74 9.00
CA THR A 216 -7.87 -0.57 9.25
C THR A 216 -8.37 -1.15 10.58
N PRO A 217 -8.74 -2.44 10.65
CA PRO A 217 -8.72 -3.44 9.57
C PRO A 217 -10.01 -3.47 8.74
N HIS A 218 -11.05 -2.75 9.13
CA HIS A 218 -12.36 -2.82 8.49
C HIS A 218 -12.56 -1.71 7.45
N PRO A 219 -13.29 -1.96 6.36
CA PRO A 219 -13.69 -0.90 5.46
C PRO A 219 -14.59 0.12 6.18
N PRO A 220 -14.53 1.41 5.80
CA PRO A 220 -15.40 2.43 6.36
C PRO A 220 -16.87 2.06 6.13
N ASP A 221 -17.73 2.42 7.08
CA ASP A 221 -19.18 2.35 6.87
C ASP A 221 -19.71 3.55 6.08
N ASP A 222 -20.96 3.48 5.64
CA ASP A 222 -21.55 4.52 4.79
C ASP A 222 -21.64 5.89 5.53
N ASN A 223 -21.73 5.90 6.86
CA ASN A 223 -21.72 7.16 7.64
C ASN A 223 -20.33 7.79 7.63
N ILE A 224 -19.27 6.99 7.79
CA ILE A 224 -17.90 7.46 7.69
C ILE A 224 -17.56 7.92 6.27
N ILE A 225 -18.07 7.24 5.24
CA ILE A 225 -17.92 7.69 3.85
C ILE A 225 -18.60 9.05 3.64
N ALA A 226 -19.83 9.24 4.14
CA ALA A 226 -20.52 10.52 4.06
C ALA A 226 -19.77 11.62 4.83
N LEU A 227 -19.36 11.35 6.07
CA LEU A 227 -18.59 12.28 6.89
C LEU A 227 -17.27 12.69 6.23
N TRP A 228 -16.58 11.76 5.56
CA TRP A 228 -15.35 12.07 4.85
C TRP A 228 -15.56 13.05 3.69
N ASN A 229 -16.68 12.92 2.97
CA ASN A 229 -17.02 13.89 1.92
C ASN A 229 -17.29 15.27 2.51
N GLU A 230 -18.02 15.37 3.63
CA GLU A 230 -18.24 16.64 4.33
C GLU A 230 -16.93 17.28 4.81
N LEU A 231 -16.01 16.47 5.34
CA LEU A 231 -14.68 16.92 5.77
C LEU A 231 -13.82 17.40 4.60
N SER A 232 -13.85 16.70 3.45
CA SER A 232 -13.18 17.13 2.22
C SER A 232 -13.77 18.45 1.71
N ASP A 233 -15.09 18.61 1.73
CA ASP A 233 -15.75 19.85 1.32
C ASP A 233 -15.41 21.03 2.24
N ALA A 234 -15.25 20.81 3.55
CA ALA A 234 -14.91 21.84 4.53
C ALA A 234 -13.51 22.45 4.36
N VAL A 235 -12.56 21.72 3.75
CA VAL A 235 -11.19 22.21 3.53
C VAL A 235 -11.00 22.84 2.14
N ARG A 236 -12.00 22.73 1.26
CA ARG A 236 -11.94 23.24 -0.11
C ARG A 236 -12.07 24.77 -0.20
N PRO A 237 -11.63 25.37 -1.32
CA PRO A 237 -11.00 24.74 -2.50
C PRO A 237 -9.47 24.63 -2.41
N TYR A 238 -8.85 25.13 -1.35
CA TYR A 238 -7.40 25.33 -1.31
C TYR A 238 -6.69 24.54 -0.20
N GLY A 239 -7.43 24.00 0.76
CA GLY A 239 -6.90 23.06 1.74
C GLY A 239 -6.87 21.64 1.20
N GLN A 240 -6.19 20.78 1.94
CA GLN A 240 -6.14 19.35 1.72
C GLN A 240 -6.33 18.64 3.05
N ILE A 241 -7.02 17.51 3.06
CA ILE A 241 -7.18 16.68 4.25
C ILE A 241 -6.76 15.23 3.97
N SER A 242 -6.11 14.64 4.96
CA SER A 242 -5.91 13.20 5.03
C SER A 242 -6.35 12.69 6.39
N GLY A 243 -6.84 11.46 6.43
CA GLY A 243 -7.37 10.88 7.65
C GLY A 243 -7.08 9.40 7.75
N SER A 244 -6.98 8.89 8.98
CA SER A 244 -6.91 7.46 9.17
C SER A 244 -7.50 6.98 10.48
N THR A 245 -8.20 5.85 10.44
CA THR A 245 -8.72 5.13 11.60
C THR A 245 -8.04 3.77 11.72
N GLY A 246 -7.61 3.44 12.93
CA GLY A 246 -6.92 2.19 13.21
C GLY A 246 -6.67 1.96 14.70
N PRO A 247 -6.04 0.82 15.06
CA PRO A 247 -5.73 0.50 16.45
C PRO A 247 -4.85 1.57 17.11
N THR A 248 -5.21 2.00 18.32
CA THR A 248 -4.40 2.94 19.10
C THR A 248 -3.04 2.34 19.45
N SER A 249 -2.02 3.18 19.53
CA SER A 249 -0.67 2.77 19.91
C SER A 249 0.04 3.88 20.69
N LYS A 250 1.27 3.65 21.15
CA LYS A 250 2.09 4.70 21.76
C LYS A 250 2.25 5.93 20.85
N TYR A 251 2.21 5.74 19.53
CA TYR A 251 2.37 6.79 18.52
C TYR A 251 1.05 7.21 17.88
N ARG A 252 -0.08 6.65 18.34
CA ARG A 252 -1.44 6.92 17.88
C ARG A 252 -2.33 7.08 19.12
N PRO A 253 -2.43 8.29 19.70
CA PRO A 253 -3.15 8.53 20.95
C PRO A 253 -4.67 8.41 20.80
N ALA A 254 -5.21 8.62 19.59
CA ALA A 254 -6.64 8.48 19.28
C ALA A 254 -6.88 7.43 18.19
N PRO A 255 -8.05 6.75 18.15
CA PRO A 255 -8.34 5.79 17.08
C PRO A 255 -8.27 6.41 15.68
N THR A 256 -8.67 7.68 15.56
CA THR A 256 -8.67 8.44 14.31
C THR A 256 -7.77 9.64 14.38
N GLU A 257 -6.99 9.83 13.32
CA GLU A 257 -6.09 10.95 13.10
C GLU A 257 -6.56 11.69 11.84
N LEU A 258 -6.66 13.01 11.91
CA LEU A 258 -6.93 13.91 10.81
C LEU A 258 -5.76 14.88 10.67
N GLU A 259 -5.23 15.02 9.47
CA GLU A 259 -4.20 15.99 9.13
C GLU A 259 -4.73 16.91 8.03
N VAL A 260 -4.77 18.22 8.32
CA VAL A 260 -5.27 19.25 7.40
C VAL A 260 -4.13 20.17 7.00
N SER A 261 -3.82 20.24 5.71
CA SER A 261 -2.99 21.29 5.14
C SER A 261 -3.87 22.46 4.74
N LEU A 262 -3.67 23.62 5.35
CA LEU A 262 -4.48 24.82 5.13
C LEU A 262 -3.93 25.67 3.97
N PRO A 263 -4.77 26.48 3.32
CA PRO A 263 -4.31 27.40 2.27
C PRO A 263 -3.20 28.33 2.75
N GLY A 264 -2.18 28.53 1.91
CA GLY A 264 -1.18 29.56 2.12
C GLY A 264 -1.40 30.79 1.24
N GLY A 265 -0.62 31.85 1.48
CA GLY A 265 -0.59 33.05 0.64
C GLY A 265 -1.34 34.25 1.22
N ARG A 266 -1.40 35.34 0.42
CA ARG A 266 -2.08 36.57 0.83
C ARG A 266 -3.57 36.30 1.01
N ASP A 267 -4.15 36.83 2.08
CA ASP A 267 -5.58 36.72 2.41
C ASP A 267 -6.05 35.31 2.84
N SER A 268 -5.14 34.38 3.13
CA SER A 268 -5.47 33.03 3.63
C SER A 268 -5.74 32.95 5.15
N GLU A 269 -5.42 34.00 5.90
CA GLU A 269 -5.58 34.03 7.36
C GLU A 269 -7.01 33.74 7.83
N PRO A 270 -8.09 34.30 7.22
CA PRO A 270 -9.47 33.96 7.62
C PRO A 270 -9.76 32.46 7.52
N ASP A 271 -9.36 31.81 6.42
CA ASP A 271 -9.55 30.38 6.20
C ASP A 271 -8.74 29.55 7.20
N GLN A 272 -7.50 29.97 7.49
CA GLN A 272 -6.66 29.31 8.49
C GLN A 272 -7.21 29.40 9.92
N LEU A 273 -8.08 30.37 10.21
CA LEU A 273 -8.73 30.51 11.51
C LEU A 273 -10.10 29.81 11.56
N SER A 274 -10.81 29.67 10.43
CA SER A 274 -12.15 29.07 10.37
C SER A 274 -12.14 27.57 10.11
N ILE A 275 -11.35 27.08 9.13
CA ILE A 275 -11.35 25.68 8.69
C ILE A 275 -11.03 24.73 9.85
N PRO A 276 -10.01 24.96 10.71
CA PRO A 276 -9.74 24.06 11.83
C PRO A 276 -10.94 23.89 12.77
N VAL A 277 -11.71 24.95 13.01
CA VAL A 277 -12.88 24.93 13.89
C VAL A 277 -14.03 24.13 13.26
N GLU A 278 -14.24 24.29 11.96
CA GLU A 278 -15.24 23.54 11.20
C GLU A 278 -14.89 22.05 11.14
N VAL A 279 -13.65 21.71 10.79
CA VAL A 279 -13.14 20.33 10.80
C VAL A 279 -13.27 19.69 12.17
N ALA A 280 -12.92 20.40 13.25
CA ALA A 280 -13.07 19.90 14.61
C ALA A 280 -14.55 19.64 14.98
N GLN A 281 -15.48 20.46 14.48
CA GLN A 281 -16.91 20.25 14.68
C GLN A 281 -17.41 19.01 13.93
N LEU A 282 -17.03 18.83 12.67
CA LEU A 282 -17.37 17.65 11.86
C LEU A 282 -16.76 16.37 12.43
N ALA A 283 -15.52 16.44 12.94
CA ALA A 283 -14.81 15.30 13.53
C ALA A 283 -15.57 14.64 14.71
N THR A 284 -16.49 15.35 15.35
CA THR A 284 -17.39 14.75 16.36
C THR A 284 -18.27 13.63 15.81
N GLY A 285 -18.54 13.63 14.49
CA GLY A 285 -19.33 12.62 13.78
C GLY A 285 -18.70 11.23 13.79
N PHE A 286 -17.39 11.11 14.05
CA PHE A 286 -16.73 9.81 14.21
C PHE A 286 -17.22 9.05 15.46
N GLY A 287 -17.78 9.73 16.46
CA GLY A 287 -18.34 9.10 17.66
C GLY A 287 -17.32 8.55 18.67
N HIS A 288 -16.03 8.80 18.45
CA HIS A 288 -14.93 8.50 19.35
C HIS A 288 -13.87 9.60 19.29
N PRO A 289 -12.88 9.64 20.19
CA PRO A 289 -11.81 10.64 20.13
C PRO A 289 -11.11 10.69 18.77
N VAL A 290 -10.80 11.91 18.31
CA VAL A 290 -10.12 12.17 17.04
C VAL A 290 -8.96 13.13 17.29
N GLU A 291 -7.75 12.73 16.93
CA GLU A 291 -6.61 13.63 16.85
C GLU A 291 -6.75 14.49 15.59
N LEU A 292 -6.69 15.81 15.75
CA LEU A 292 -6.72 16.76 14.66
C LEU A 292 -5.43 17.58 14.68
N VAL A 293 -4.68 17.49 13.59
CA VAL A 293 -3.50 18.30 13.32
C VAL A 293 -3.77 19.17 12.12
N THR A 294 -3.48 20.47 12.22
CA THR A 294 -3.55 21.40 11.09
C THR A 294 -2.22 22.08 10.85
N HIS A 295 -1.91 22.34 9.59
CA HIS A 295 -0.69 23.00 9.14
C HIS A 295 -1.03 24.24 8.32
N GLY A 296 -0.68 25.42 8.84
CA GLY A 296 -0.88 26.71 8.17
C GLY A 296 0.25 27.69 8.46
N THR A 297 0.26 28.82 7.77
CA THR A 297 1.26 29.89 7.97
C THR A 297 1.03 30.72 9.24
N VAL A 298 -0.21 30.74 9.75
CA VAL A 298 -0.61 31.44 10.98
C VAL A 298 -0.31 30.59 12.23
N GLY A 299 0.06 29.32 12.04
CA GLY A 299 0.43 28.37 13.07
C GLY A 299 -0.19 27.00 12.82
N SER A 300 0.31 25.99 13.54
CA SER A 300 -0.33 24.67 13.62
C SER A 300 -1.31 24.61 14.78
N VAL A 301 -2.31 23.73 14.65
CA VAL A 301 -3.18 23.32 15.75
C VAL A 301 -3.01 21.82 15.95
N GLU A 302 -2.87 21.38 17.18
CA GLU A 302 -2.85 19.96 17.56
C GLU A 302 -3.78 19.76 18.77
N ILE A 303 -4.88 19.02 18.59
CA ILE A 303 -5.88 18.75 19.64
C ILE A 303 -6.45 17.33 19.55
N ILE A 304 -7.12 16.84 20.60
CA ILE A 304 -7.99 15.66 20.53
C ILE A 304 -9.46 16.05 20.71
N VAL A 305 -10.22 16.05 19.61
CA VAL A 305 -11.66 16.24 19.63
C VAL A 305 -12.32 15.08 20.39
N GLY A 306 -13.09 15.40 21.44
CA GLY A 306 -13.82 14.39 22.23
C GLY A 306 -12.97 13.55 23.18
N GLY A 307 -11.69 13.90 23.41
CA GLY A 307 -10.81 13.23 24.36
C GLY A 307 -9.81 14.17 25.02
N CYS A 308 -8.84 13.63 25.75
CA CYS A 308 -7.80 14.39 26.44
C CYS A 308 -6.51 14.38 25.61
N PHE A 309 -5.98 15.55 25.27
CA PHE A 309 -4.64 15.66 24.69
C PHE A 309 -3.62 15.99 25.78
N ALA A 310 -2.53 15.21 25.84
CA ALA A 310 -1.38 15.54 26.67
C ALA A 310 -0.33 16.22 25.78
N HIS A 311 -0.42 17.54 25.65
CA HIS A 311 0.59 18.31 24.92
C HIS A 311 1.99 17.97 25.44
N ARG A 312 2.96 17.92 24.52
CA ARG A 312 4.35 17.79 24.93
C ARG A 312 4.74 18.99 25.80
N PRO A 313 5.57 18.82 26.84
CA PRO A 313 5.91 19.89 27.77
C PRO A 313 6.59 21.11 27.11
N ASP A 314 7.17 20.93 25.93
CA ASP A 314 7.89 21.91 25.12
C ASP A 314 7.05 22.50 23.97
N HIS A 315 5.80 22.07 23.81
CA HIS A 315 4.87 22.63 22.83
C HIS A 315 4.23 23.91 23.37
N GLU A 316 4.37 25.00 22.62
CA GLU A 316 3.76 26.30 22.94
C GLU A 316 2.46 26.45 22.13
N PRO A 317 1.28 26.24 22.73
CA PRO A 317 0.02 26.22 21.98
C PRO A 317 -0.30 27.60 21.40
N THR A 318 -0.86 27.64 20.19
CA THR A 318 -1.32 28.89 19.57
C THR A 318 -2.58 29.42 20.27
N ALA A 319 -2.97 30.67 19.97
CA ALA A 319 -4.23 31.21 20.51
C ALA A 319 -5.46 30.45 19.97
N LEU A 320 -5.41 30.04 18.70
CA LEU A 320 -6.44 29.22 18.08
C LEU A 320 -6.49 27.83 18.73
N GLU A 321 -5.35 27.18 18.92
CA GLU A 321 -5.27 25.87 19.58
C GLU A 321 -5.88 25.93 20.98
N ARG A 322 -5.48 26.90 21.82
CA ARG A 322 -6.08 27.06 23.16
C ARG A 322 -7.60 27.25 23.13
N ASN A 323 -8.11 28.02 22.16
CA ASN A 323 -9.55 28.21 22.00
C ASN A 323 -10.25 26.90 21.61
N MET A 324 -9.66 26.15 20.68
CA MET A 324 -10.20 24.89 20.20
C MET A 324 -10.14 23.79 21.26
N SER A 325 -9.01 23.61 21.95
CA SER A 325 -8.89 22.67 23.08
C SER A 325 -9.98 22.93 24.11
N GLY A 326 -10.17 24.19 24.53
CA GLY A 326 -11.22 24.53 25.51
C GLY A 326 -12.65 24.22 25.05
N ARG A 327 -12.91 24.13 23.74
CA ARG A 327 -14.23 23.84 23.15
C ARG A 327 -14.43 22.34 22.90
N PHE A 328 -13.45 21.68 22.30
CA PHE A 328 -13.60 20.37 21.68
C PHE A 328 -12.95 19.23 22.47
N GLU A 329 -11.95 19.49 23.31
CA GLU A 329 -11.39 18.47 24.20
C GLU A 329 -12.37 18.15 25.33
N LYS A 330 -12.37 16.88 25.76
CA LYS A 330 -13.18 16.34 26.85
C LYS A 330 -12.27 15.48 27.73
N CYS A 331 -11.64 16.15 28.70
CA CYS A 331 -10.68 15.54 29.61
C CYS A 331 -11.33 14.83 30.81
#